data_AF-X1T099-F1
#
_entry.id   AF-X1T099-F1
#
_cell.length_a   1.000
_cell.length_b   1.000
_cell.length_c   1.000
_cell.angle_alpha   90.00
_cell.angle_beta   90.00
_cell.angle_gamma   90.00
#
_symmetry.space_group_name_H-M   'P 1'
#
loop_
_entity.id
_entity.type
_entity.pdbx_description
1 polymer ?
#
loop_
_entity_poly.entity_id
_entity_poly.type
_entity_poly.pdbx_seq_one_letter_code
_entity_poly.pdbx_strand_id
1 'polypeptide(L)'
;ADVEGDKKLGINTIPNKFGLKYAAVISVILYSIIILMDPLPFFIFIDSRLYFDLIFLILILIPVISYVFLSISLLKNQSKENTLKLRKLIFVIMQIGTLSYLVGVLI
;
A
#
# COMPACT_ATOMS: atom_id res chain seq x y z
N ALA A 1 -11.05 9.59 5.26
CA ALA A 1 -12.35 8.99 5.66
C ALA A 1 -12.83 9.55 6.99
N ASP A 2 -11.95 9.59 8.01
CA ASP A 2 -12.35 9.85 9.40
C ASP A 2 -12.28 11.34 9.81
N VAL A 3 -11.86 12.21 8.90
CA VAL A 3 -11.68 13.67 9.06
C VAL A 3 -12.82 14.37 9.79
N GLU A 4 -14.08 14.13 9.41
CA GLU A 4 -15.24 14.78 10.03
C GLU A 4 -15.45 14.33 11.49
N GLY A 5 -15.22 13.04 11.77
CA GLY A 5 -15.33 12.48 13.12
C GLY A 5 -14.18 12.98 14.00
N ASP A 6 -12.96 12.89 13.49
CA ASP A 6 -11.75 13.38 14.16
C ASP A 6 -11.86 14.86 14.51
N LYS A 7 -12.38 15.68 13.59
CA LYS A 7 -12.56 17.12 13.82
C LYS A 7 -13.59 17.41 14.91
N LYS A 8 -14.71 16.67 14.95
CA LYS A 8 -15.72 16.80 16.02
C LYS A 8 -15.16 16.43 17.39
N LEU A 9 -14.21 15.49 17.44
CA LEU A 9 -13.55 15.03 18.65
C LEU A 9 -12.30 15.85 19.02
N GLY A 10 -11.97 16.89 18.25
CA GLY A 10 -10.77 17.71 18.48
C GLY A 10 -9.45 16.98 18.23
N ILE A 11 -9.46 15.88 17.45
CA ILE A 11 -8.29 15.06 17.17
C ILE A 11 -7.47 15.70 16.03
N ASN A 12 -6.21 15.99 16.33
CA ASN A 12 -5.27 16.58 15.37
C ASN A 12 -4.63 15.50 14.48
N THR A 13 -5.32 15.12 13.40
CA THR A 13 -4.78 14.23 12.37
C THR A 13 -4.12 15.00 11.22
N ILE A 14 -3.24 14.33 10.46
CA ILE A 14 -2.60 14.92 9.26
C ILE A 14 -3.63 15.58 8.31
N PRO A 15 -4.73 14.91 7.90
CA PRO A 15 -5.70 15.55 7.02
C PRO A 15 -6.46 16.70 7.68
N ASN A 16 -6.63 16.72 9.00
CA ASN A 16 -7.23 17.85 9.72
C ASN A 16 -6.31 19.07 9.77
N LYS A 17 -5.00 18.85 9.95
CA LYS A 17 -4.01 19.92 10.13
C LYS A 17 -3.45 20.46 8.81
N PHE A 18 -3.22 19.60 7.82
CA PHE A 18 -2.54 19.92 6.57
C PHE A 18 -3.40 19.71 5.32
N GLY A 19 -4.64 19.25 5.49
CA GLY A 19 -5.59 19.03 4.41
C GLY A 19 -5.47 17.66 3.73
N LEU A 20 -6.50 17.31 2.98
CA LEU A 20 -6.65 16.01 2.32
C LEU A 20 -5.56 15.74 1.27
N LYS A 21 -5.19 16.76 0.49
CA LYS A 21 -4.18 16.63 -0.57
C LYS A 21 -2.81 16.30 0.00
N TYR A 22 -2.42 16.96 1.09
CA TYR A 22 -1.14 16.70 1.74
C TYR A 22 -1.09 15.29 2.36
N ALA A 23 -2.19 14.88 3.02
CA ALA A 23 -2.32 13.52 3.53
C ALA A 23 -2.21 12.47 2.41
N ALA A 24 -2.86 12.70 1.26
CA ALA A 24 -2.78 11.81 0.10
C ALA A 24 -1.35 11.69 -0.45
N VAL A 25 -0.60 12.79 -0.55
CA VAL A 25 0.80 12.77 -0.98
C VAL A 25 1.66 11.94 -0.03
N ILE A 26 1.52 12.14 1.29
CA ILE A 26 2.24 11.32 2.29
C ILE A 26 1.92 9.83 2.11
N SER A 27 0.64 9.48 1.96
CA SER A 27 0.25 8.09 1.74
C SER A 27 0.89 7.50 0.47
N VAL A 28 0.93 8.25 -0.63
CA VAL A 28 1.57 7.79 -1.87
C VAL A 28 3.09 7.64 -1.73
N ILE A 29 3.76 8.50 -0.97
CA ILE A 29 5.19 8.33 -0.67
C ILE A 29 5.41 7.00 0.06
N LEU A 30 4.60 6.70 1.06
CA LEU A 30 4.68 5.42 1.79
C LEU A 30 4.40 4.22 0.87
N TYR A 31 3.39 4.30 0.00
CA TYR A 31 3.11 3.24 -0.98
C TYR A 31 4.23 3.08 -2.00
N SER A 32 4.90 4.17 -2.39
CA SER A 32 6.05 4.11 -3.32
C SER A 32 7.23 3.37 -2.70
N ILE A 33 7.44 3.54 -1.39
CA ILE A 33 8.45 2.77 -0.65
C ILE A 33 8.08 1.28 -0.68
N ILE A 34 6.82 0.92 -0.44
CA ILE A 34 6.35 -0.47 -0.51
C ILE A 34 6.55 -1.05 -1.92
N ILE A 35 6.17 -0.32 -2.96
CA ILE A 35 6.35 -0.71 -4.37
C ILE A 35 7.80 -1.05 -4.69
N LEU A 36 8.77 -0.34 -4.09
CA LEU A 36 10.20 -0.59 -4.28
C LEU A 36 10.72 -1.73 -3.40
N MET A 37 10.24 -1.82 -2.16
CA MET A 37 10.71 -2.80 -1.18
C MET A 37 10.17 -4.21 -1.44
N ASP A 38 8.91 -4.34 -1.87
CA ASP A 38 8.25 -5.63 -2.07
C ASP A 38 8.98 -6.57 -3.05
N PRO A 39 9.43 -6.13 -4.25
CA PRO A 39 10.16 -7.00 -5.17
C PRO A 39 11.65 -7.13 -4.82
N LEU A 40 12.16 -6.41 -3.82
CA LEU A 40 13.58 -6.38 -3.49
C LEU A 40 14.19 -7.76 -3.17
N PRO A 41 13.50 -8.67 -2.44
CA PRO A 41 14.04 -10.00 -2.15
C PRO A 41 14.29 -10.88 -3.38
N PHE A 42 13.68 -10.56 -4.53
CA PHE A 42 13.99 -11.23 -5.79
C PHE A 42 15.37 -10.84 -6.32
N PHE A 43 15.79 -9.58 -6.12
CA PHE A 43 17.03 -9.02 -6.66
C PHE A 43 18.21 -9.08 -5.70
N ILE A 44 17.94 -9.13 -4.39
CA ILE A 44 18.97 -9.15 -3.34
C ILE A 44 18.90 -10.48 -2.61
N PHE A 45 20.08 -11.07 -2.39
CA PHE A 45 20.21 -12.34 -1.68
C PHE A 45 19.95 -12.17 -0.16
N ILE A 46 18.67 -12.11 0.21
CA ILE A 46 18.19 -12.05 1.60
C ILE A 46 17.82 -13.45 2.09
N ASP A 47 17.12 -14.22 1.26
CA ASP A 47 16.77 -15.63 1.47
C ASP A 47 16.91 -16.36 0.13
N SER A 48 17.52 -17.55 0.14
CA SER A 48 17.78 -18.33 -1.08
C SER A 48 16.51 -18.74 -1.81
N ARG A 49 15.36 -18.83 -1.13
CA ARG A 49 14.06 -19.22 -1.71
C ARG A 49 13.35 -18.07 -2.41
N LEU A 50 13.66 -16.83 -2.04
CA LEU A 50 13.09 -15.63 -2.66
C LEU A 50 13.96 -15.11 -3.79
N TYR A 51 15.27 -15.33 -3.69
CA TYR A 51 16.25 -14.82 -4.63
C TYR A 51 16.13 -15.49 -6.01
N PHE A 52 15.90 -14.69 -7.04
CA PHE A 52 15.61 -15.15 -8.41
C PHE A 52 14.44 -16.15 -8.54
N ASP A 53 13.56 -16.26 -7.54
CA ASP A 53 12.40 -17.12 -7.64
C ASP A 53 11.25 -16.46 -8.42
N LEU A 54 10.90 -17.06 -9.55
CA LEU A 54 9.90 -16.52 -10.46
C LEU A 54 8.48 -16.63 -9.89
N ILE A 55 8.20 -17.63 -9.06
CA ILE A 55 6.88 -17.82 -8.45
C ILE A 55 6.61 -16.67 -7.48
N PHE A 56 7.55 -16.41 -6.57
CA PHE A 56 7.54 -15.29 -5.66
C PHE A 56 7.39 -13.96 -6.41
N LEU A 57 8.18 -13.75 -7.48
CA LEU A 57 8.11 -12.51 -8.26
C LEU A 57 6.72 -12.28 -8.86
N ILE A 58 6.12 -13.31 -9.48
CA ILE A 58 4.78 -13.19 -10.08
C ILE A 58 3.73 -12.88 -8.99
N LEU A 59 3.81 -13.57 -7.85
CA LEU A 59 2.87 -13.36 -6.75
C LEU A 59 3.00 -11.96 -6.14
N ILE A 60 4.22 -11.46 -5.93
CA ILE A 60 4.45 -10.15 -5.31
C ILE A 60 4.19 -8.98 -6.26
N LEU A 61 4.23 -9.20 -7.58
CA LEU A 61 3.86 -8.16 -8.54
C LEU A 61 2.38 -7.77 -8.48
N ILE A 62 1.50 -8.68 -8.03
CA ILE A 62 0.06 -8.41 -7.86
C ILE A 62 -0.17 -7.23 -6.89
N PRO A 63 0.33 -7.27 -5.63
CA PRO A 63 0.18 -6.14 -4.71
C PRO A 63 0.95 -4.90 -5.18
N VAL A 64 2.14 -5.04 -5.78
CA VAL A 64 2.93 -3.91 -6.30
C VAL A 64 2.13 -3.10 -7.33
N ILE A 65 1.60 -3.76 -8.36
CA ILE A 65 0.77 -3.14 -9.40
C ILE A 65 -0.48 -2.52 -8.77
N SER A 66 -1.09 -3.20 -7.80
CA SER A 66 -2.26 -2.69 -7.10
C SER A 66 -1.97 -1.40 -6.32
N TYR A 67 -0.83 -1.30 -5.63
CA TYR A 67 -0.40 -0.08 -4.94
C TYR A 67 -0.15 1.09 -5.90
N VAL A 68 0.33 0.83 -7.13
CA VAL A 68 0.45 1.86 -8.17
C VAL A 68 -0.93 2.41 -8.52
N PHE A 69 -1.91 1.55 -8.80
CA PHE A 69 -3.28 1.97 -9.11
C PHE A 69 -3.95 2.72 -7.95
N LEU A 70 -3.76 2.23 -6.72
CA LEU A 70 -4.26 2.90 -5.52
C LEU A 70 -3.67 4.31 -5.38
N SER A 71 -2.36 4.46 -5.61
CA SER A 71 -1.67 5.74 -5.52
C SER A 71 -2.21 6.75 -6.54
N ILE A 72 -2.39 6.32 -7.79
CA ILE A 72 -2.98 7.16 -8.84
C ILE A 72 -4.41 7.56 -8.49
N SER A 73 -5.24 6.61 -8.03
CA SER A 73 -6.62 6.90 -7.63
C SER A 73 -6.69 7.87 -6.45
N LEU A 74 -5.83 7.67 -5.44
CA LEU A 74 -5.79 8.50 -4.25
C LEU A 74 -5.35 9.93 -4.57
N LEU A 75 -4.40 10.14 -5.50
CA LEU A 75 -3.97 11.47 -5.93
C LEU A 75 -4.98 12.18 -6.84
N LYS A 76 -5.77 11.43 -7.61
CA LYS A 76 -6.81 12.02 -8.48
C LYS A 76 -8.07 12.40 -7.70
N ASN A 77 -8.45 11.61 -6.69
CA ASN A 77 -9.71 11.81 -5.99
C ASN A 77 -9.59 11.52 -4.48
N GLN A 78 -9.57 12.58 -3.66
CA GLN A 78 -9.54 12.49 -2.20
C GLN A 78 -10.94 12.52 -1.55
N SER A 79 -12.01 12.21 -2.31
CA SER A 79 -13.35 12.14 -1.72
C SER A 79 -13.43 11.09 -0.62
N LYS A 80 -14.32 11.30 0.35
CA LYS A 80 -14.55 10.35 1.46
C LYS A 80 -14.89 8.95 0.95
N GLU A 81 -15.74 8.88 -0.08
CA GLU A 81 -16.15 7.62 -0.72
C GLU A 81 -14.97 6.90 -1.35
N ASN A 82 -14.17 7.58 -2.18
CA ASN A 82 -13.00 6.95 -2.82
C ASN A 82 -12.01 6.49 -1.75
N THR A 83 -11.72 7.32 -0.74
CA THR A 83 -10.79 6.98 0.33
C THR A 83 -11.25 5.74 1.12
N LEU A 84 -12.55 5.60 1.39
CA LEU A 84 -13.11 4.42 2.06
C LEU A 84 -13.01 3.16 1.18
N LYS A 85 -13.28 3.28 -0.12
CA LYS A 85 -13.14 2.19 -1.08
C LYS A 85 -11.68 1.73 -1.16
N LEU A 86 -10.74 2.66 -1.32
CA LEU A 86 -9.31 2.37 -1.39
C LEU A 86 -8.82 1.73 -0.08
N ARG A 87 -9.27 2.20 1.10
CA ARG A 87 -8.92 1.59 2.40
C ARG A 87 -9.28 0.10 2.46
N LYS A 88 -10.48 -0.28 1.99
CA LYS A 88 -10.89 -1.69 1.95
C LYS A 88 -10.01 -2.52 1.01
N LEU A 89 -9.70 -1.97 -0.18
CA LEU A 89 -8.83 -2.64 -1.14
C LEU A 89 -7.41 -2.83 -0.60
N ILE A 90 -6.85 -1.83 0.08
CA ILE A 90 -5.52 -1.91 0.71
C ILE A 90 -5.42 -3.10 1.67
N PHE A 91 -6.43 -3.33 2.51
CA PHE A 91 -6.43 -4.48 3.40
C PHE A 91 -6.34 -5.81 2.66
N VAL A 92 -7.09 -5.97 1.57
CA VAL A 92 -7.04 -7.18 0.74
C VAL A 92 -5.66 -7.33 0.07
N ILE A 93 -5.13 -6.23 -0.49
CA ILE A 93 -3.82 -6.20 -1.14
C ILE A 93 -2.69 -6.59 -0.15
N MET A 94 -2.76 -6.10 1.08
CA MET A 94 -1.83 -6.48 2.15
C MET A 94 -1.88 -7.98 2.46
N GLN A 95 -3.08 -8.59 2.50
CA GLN A 95 -3.18 -10.04 2.70
C GLN A 95 -2.56 -10.81 1.53
N ILE A 96 -2.79 -10.37 0.29
CA ILE A 96 -2.19 -11.00 -0.89
C ILE A 96 -0.66 -10.94 -0.81
N GLY A 97 -0.08 -9.76 -0.54
CA GLY A 97 1.37 -9.63 -0.40
C GLY A 97 1.95 -10.48 0.73
N THR A 98 1.26 -10.55 1.86
CA THR A 98 1.65 -11.44 2.97
C THR A 98 1.64 -12.90 2.54
N LEU A 99 0.62 -13.33 1.78
CA LEU A 99 0.55 -14.69 1.25
C LEU A 99 1.65 -14.96 0.21
N SER A 100 2.01 -13.98 -0.63
CA SER A 100 3.13 -14.10 -1.57
C SER A 100 4.44 -14.40 -0.85
N TYR A 101 4.73 -13.70 0.25
CA TYR A 101 5.90 -13.97 1.09
C TYR A 101 5.81 -15.33 1.78
N LEU A 102 4.64 -15.70 2.32
CA LEU A 102 4.45 -16.99 2.96
C LEU A 102 4.73 -18.14 1.99
N VAL A 103 4.16 -18.08 0.78
CA VAL A 103 4.36 -19.08 -0.27
C VAL A 103 5.83 -19.11 -0.71
N GLY A 104 6.43 -17.95 -0.97
CA GLY A 104 7.82 -17.87 -1.44
C GLY A 104 8.87 -18.34 -0.42
N VAL A 105 8.56 -18.37 0.87
CA VAL A 105 9.46 -18.90 1.91
C VAL A 105 9.20 -20.38 2.20
N LEU A 106 8.00 -20.89 1.90
CA LEU A 106 7.63 -22.29 2.20
C LEU A 106 7.95 -23.26 1.06
N ILE A 107 7.96 -22.78 -0.18
CA ILE A 107 8.29 -23.56 -1.39
C ILE A 107 9.77 -23.31 -1.72
#